data_AF-A0A536WUC0-F1
#
_entry.id   AF-A0A536WUC0-F1
#
_cell.length_a   1.000
_cell.length_b   1.000
_cell.length_c   1.000
_cell.angle_alpha   90.00
_cell.angle_beta   90.00
_cell.angle_gamma   90.00
#
_symmetry.space_group_name_H-M   'P 1'
#
loop_
_entity.id
_entity.type
_entity.pdbx_description
1 polymer ?
#
loop_
_entity_poly.entity_id
_entity_poly.type
_entity_poly.pdbx_seq_one_letter_code
_entity_poly.pdbx_strand_id
1 'polypeptide(L)'
;MAIYAVGDVQGCFNELQALLAKLNFGERDRLWFVGDLVNRGPRSLEVLRFVRALGERAVVVLGNHDLHLVTQHEGFERPRPDDTFQDVLAAPDRVELVDWLRQRPLMHAAEGYVMVHAGLLPQWSIARAMELAREVERALASPDYREFLANMYGSEPTRWSDALTGWDRLRVIVNAMTRLRFCTPE
;
A
#
# COMPACT_ATOMS: atom_id res chain seq x y z
N MET A 1 -15.99 4.16 20.26
CA MET A 1 -15.35 3.59 19.07
C MET A 1 -14.46 4.65 18.51
N ALA A 2 -13.15 4.48 18.64
CA ALA A 2 -12.15 5.37 18.08
C ALA A 2 -11.60 4.80 16.76
N ILE A 3 -11.11 5.69 15.90
CA ILE A 3 -10.34 5.35 14.70
C ILE A 3 -8.95 5.92 14.90
N TYR A 4 -7.94 5.06 14.83
CA TYR A 4 -6.53 5.46 14.93
C TYR A 4 -5.86 5.30 13.57
N ALA A 5 -5.34 6.40 13.02
CA ALA A 5 -4.48 6.36 11.84
C ALA A 5 -3.02 6.14 12.29
N VAL A 6 -2.37 5.11 11.75
CA VAL A 6 -1.01 4.70 12.05
C VAL A 6 -0.16 4.83 10.79
N GLY A 7 0.97 5.53 10.94
CA GLY A 7 2.02 5.70 9.93
C GLY A 7 2.63 4.38 9.44
N ASP A 8 3.65 4.51 8.59
CA ASP A 8 4.48 3.42 8.11
C ASP A 8 4.93 2.51 9.27
N VAL A 9 4.52 1.25 9.23
CA VAL A 9 4.87 0.26 10.27
C VAL A 9 6.22 -0.37 9.97
N GLN A 10 6.48 -0.67 8.70
CA GLN A 10 7.76 -1.16 8.20
C GLN A 10 8.33 -2.29 9.07
N GLY A 11 7.54 -3.36 9.27
CA GLY A 11 7.98 -4.54 10.04
C GLY A 11 8.29 -4.28 11.53
N CYS A 12 7.98 -3.11 12.08
CA CYS A 12 8.19 -2.75 13.48
C CYS A 12 7.06 -3.32 14.37
N PHE A 13 6.94 -4.65 14.42
CA PHE A 13 5.83 -5.33 15.08
C PHE A 13 5.76 -5.03 16.59
N ASN A 14 6.89 -5.00 17.30
CA ASN A 14 6.89 -4.73 18.75
C ASN A 14 6.44 -3.31 19.05
N GLU A 15 6.88 -2.36 18.24
CA GLU A 15 6.57 -0.94 18.34
C GLU A 15 5.09 -0.71 18.07
N LEU A 16 4.53 -1.40 17.08
CA LEU A 16 3.09 -1.41 16.84
C LEU A 16 2.33 -1.94 18.08
N GLN A 17 2.72 -3.09 18.63
CA GLN A 17 2.06 -3.62 19.84
C GLN A 17 2.19 -2.66 21.04
N ALA A 18 3.35 -2.03 21.23
CA ALA A 18 3.57 -1.05 22.28
C ALA A 18 2.70 0.21 22.10
N LEU A 19 2.53 0.68 20.86
CA LEU A 19 1.62 1.78 20.53
C LEU A 19 0.17 1.40 20.86
N LEU A 20 -0.29 0.22 20.46
CA LEU A 20 -1.65 -0.24 20.73
C LEU A 20 -1.93 -0.39 22.23
N ALA A 21 -0.96 -0.87 23.00
CA ALA A 21 -1.05 -0.92 24.46
C ALA A 21 -1.17 0.50 25.06
N LYS A 22 -0.39 1.46 24.58
CA LYS A 22 -0.44 2.86 25.03
C LYS A 22 -1.77 3.53 24.70
N LEU A 23 -2.38 3.19 23.56
CA LEU A 23 -3.70 3.68 23.15
C LEU A 23 -4.85 2.98 23.88
N ASN A 24 -4.57 1.92 24.65
CA ASN A 24 -5.57 1.02 25.22
C ASN A 24 -6.55 0.53 24.13
N PHE A 25 -6.00 0.12 22.98
CA PHE A 25 -6.77 -0.25 21.80
C PHE A 25 -7.76 -1.38 22.11
N GLY A 26 -9.06 -1.06 22.05
CA GLY A 26 -10.13 -1.98 22.42
C GLY A 26 -10.74 -2.72 21.24
N GLU A 27 -11.54 -3.74 21.52
CA GLU A 27 -12.22 -4.58 20.52
C GLU A 27 -13.17 -3.81 19.58
N ARG A 28 -13.67 -2.66 20.02
CA ARG A 28 -14.57 -1.79 19.26
C ARG A 28 -13.84 -0.75 18.43
N ASP A 29 -12.53 -0.60 18.58
CA ASP A 29 -11.75 0.40 17.88
C ASP A 29 -11.26 -0.13 16.53
N ARG A 30 -10.94 0.81 15.64
CA ARG A 30 -10.44 0.54 14.28
C ARG A 30 -9.07 1.16 14.08
N LEU A 31 -8.26 0.50 13.25
CA LEU A 31 -6.95 0.95 12.81
C LEU A 31 -6.98 1.25 11.32
N TRP A 32 -6.42 2.40 10.97
CA TRP A 32 -6.19 2.84 9.61
C TRP A 32 -4.68 2.89 9.38
N PHE A 33 -4.17 2.08 8.46
CA PHE A 33 -2.75 2.04 8.13
C PHE A 33 -2.52 2.77 6.81
N VAL A 34 -1.58 3.72 6.80
CA VAL A 34 -1.19 4.48 5.59
C VAL A 34 -0.28 3.69 4.64
N GLY A 35 -0.21 2.37 4.77
CA GLY A 35 0.65 1.51 3.94
C GLY A 35 2.05 1.35 4.51
N ASP A 36 2.93 0.76 3.70
CA ASP A 36 4.28 0.36 4.10
C ASP A 36 4.24 -0.45 5.41
N LEU A 37 3.42 -1.50 5.42
CA LEU A 37 3.32 -2.43 6.54
C LEU A 37 4.63 -3.22 6.72
N VAL A 38 5.30 -3.47 5.60
CA VAL A 38 6.47 -4.33 5.48
C VAL A 38 7.74 -3.54 5.14
N ASN A 39 8.86 -4.26 5.16
CA ASN A 39 10.21 -3.79 4.88
C ASN A 39 10.88 -3.04 6.03
N ARG A 40 12.20 -2.80 5.94
CA ARG A 40 13.08 -2.11 6.91
C ARG A 40 13.23 -2.82 8.26
N GLY A 41 12.13 -3.03 8.95
CA GLY A 41 12.08 -3.74 10.22
C GLY A 41 12.10 -5.26 10.03
N PRO A 42 12.54 -6.01 11.05
CA PRO A 42 12.77 -7.45 10.92
C PRO A 42 11.49 -8.30 10.92
N ARG A 43 10.32 -7.76 11.30
CA ARG A 43 9.11 -8.55 11.59
C ARG A 43 7.93 -8.23 10.68
N SER A 44 8.22 -8.12 9.38
CA SER A 44 7.21 -7.91 8.34
C SER A 44 6.14 -9.00 8.33
N LEU A 45 6.52 -10.27 8.59
CA LEU A 45 5.60 -11.40 8.60
C LEU A 45 4.56 -11.30 9.73
N GLU A 46 5.00 -10.95 10.94
CA GLU A 46 4.11 -10.76 12.08
C GLU A 46 3.18 -9.57 11.90
N VAL A 47 3.67 -8.47 11.31
CA VAL A 47 2.81 -7.32 10.96
C VAL A 47 1.71 -7.75 10.00
N LEU A 48 2.03 -8.43 8.90
CA LEU A 48 1.04 -8.86 7.91
C LEU A 48 -0.02 -9.79 8.54
N ARG A 49 0.42 -10.80 9.31
CA ARG A 49 -0.50 -11.73 9.99
C ARG A 49 -1.40 -11.02 10.98
N PHE A 50 -0.84 -10.12 11.79
CA PHE A 50 -1.60 -9.35 12.78
C PHE A 50 -2.64 -8.44 12.12
N VAL A 51 -2.21 -7.62 11.15
CA VAL A 51 -3.10 -6.65 10.49
C VAL A 51 -4.20 -7.38 9.73
N ARG A 52 -3.88 -8.49 9.06
CA ARG A 52 -4.88 -9.34 8.41
C ARG A 52 -5.89 -9.93 9.41
N ALA A 53 -5.42 -10.41 10.56
CA ALA A 53 -6.27 -11.02 11.59
C ALA A 53 -7.26 -10.01 12.23
N LEU A 54 -7.00 -8.71 12.16
CA LEU A 54 -7.94 -7.67 12.61
C LEU A 54 -9.20 -7.59 11.73
N GLY A 55 -9.20 -8.16 10.52
CA GLY A 55 -10.34 -8.17 9.62
C GLY A 55 -10.85 -6.75 9.31
N GLU A 56 -12.15 -6.53 9.41
CA GLU A 56 -12.80 -5.24 9.13
C GLU A 56 -12.37 -4.08 10.06
N ARG A 57 -11.71 -4.42 11.18
CA ARG A 57 -11.16 -3.42 12.10
C ARG A 57 -9.87 -2.79 11.57
N ALA A 58 -9.23 -3.38 10.56
CA ALA A 58 -8.07 -2.81 9.90
C ALA A 58 -8.43 -2.33 8.49
N VAL A 59 -8.29 -1.03 8.26
CA VAL A 59 -8.27 -0.43 6.93
C VAL A 59 -6.81 -0.18 6.57
N VAL A 60 -6.39 -0.62 5.39
CA VAL A 60 -5.01 -0.48 4.92
C VAL A 60 -5.07 0.14 3.53
N VAL A 61 -4.30 1.19 3.27
CA VAL A 61 -3.96 1.59 1.90
C VAL A 61 -2.59 1.05 1.51
N LEU A 62 -2.37 0.77 0.23
CA LEU A 62 -1.10 0.26 -0.27
C LEU A 62 -0.01 1.35 -0.29
N GLY A 63 1.15 1.04 0.26
CA GLY A 63 2.37 1.82 0.12
C GLY A 63 3.33 1.27 -0.95
N ASN A 64 4.46 1.96 -1.16
CA ASN A 64 5.44 1.53 -2.16
C ASN A 64 6.19 0.26 -1.76
N HIS A 65 6.46 0.04 -0.47
CA HIS A 65 7.12 -1.17 0.02
C HIS A 65 6.18 -2.37 0.01
N ASP A 66 4.88 -2.16 0.20
CA ASP A 66 3.87 -3.20 0.04
C ASP A 66 3.82 -3.69 -1.41
N LEU A 67 3.75 -2.76 -2.37
CA LEU A 67 3.81 -3.08 -3.80
C LEU A 67 5.13 -3.76 -4.17
N HIS A 68 6.25 -3.33 -3.57
CA HIS A 68 7.55 -3.94 -3.83
C HIS A 68 7.61 -5.41 -3.38
N LEU A 69 7.06 -5.74 -2.20
CA LEU A 69 6.93 -7.12 -1.74
C LEU A 69 6.10 -7.95 -2.74
N VAL A 70 4.97 -7.43 -3.20
CA VAL A 70 4.12 -8.12 -4.19
C VAL A 70 4.90 -8.36 -5.49
N THR A 71 5.61 -7.36 -6.01
CA THR A 71 6.40 -7.52 -7.24
C THR A 71 7.57 -8.49 -7.07
N GLN A 72 8.24 -8.47 -5.92
CA GLN A 72 9.34 -9.39 -5.62
C GLN A 72 8.83 -10.84 -5.47
N HIS A 73 7.66 -11.03 -4.85
CA HIS A 73 7.01 -12.35 -4.74
C HIS A 73 6.79 -12.97 -6.13
N GLU A 74 6.38 -12.16 -7.11
CA GLU A 74 6.15 -12.60 -8.49
C GLU A 74 7.41 -12.73 -9.35
N GLY A 75 8.58 -12.38 -8.80
CA GLY A 75 9.88 -12.50 -9.45
C GLY A 75 10.20 -11.38 -10.45
N PHE A 76 9.44 -10.27 -10.44
CA PHE A 76 9.65 -9.15 -11.35
C PHE A 76 10.63 -8.10 -10.82
N GLU A 77 11.02 -8.20 -9.55
CA GLU A 77 12.00 -7.31 -8.90
C GLU A 77 13.04 -8.11 -8.13
N ARG A 78 14.26 -7.59 -8.07
CA ARG A 78 15.36 -8.21 -7.32
C ARG A 78 15.38 -7.70 -5.88
N PRO A 79 15.78 -8.53 -4.90
CA PRO A 79 16.04 -8.06 -3.54
C PRO A 79 17.05 -6.93 -3.50
N ARG A 80 16.71 -5.88 -2.75
CA ARG A 80 17.63 -4.80 -2.41
C ARG A 80 18.35 -5.12 -1.10
N PRO A 81 19.56 -4.57 -0.87
CA PRO A 81 20.33 -4.89 0.33
C PRO A 81 19.62 -4.56 1.65
N ASP A 82 18.70 -3.61 1.61
CA ASP A 82 17.92 -3.09 2.73
C ASP A 82 16.53 -3.74 2.86
N ASP A 83 16.22 -4.74 2.02
CA ASP A 83 14.93 -5.43 2.07
C ASP A 83 14.89 -6.48 3.20
N THR A 84 13.78 -6.51 3.95
CA THR A 84 13.55 -7.47 5.06
C THR A 84 12.34 -8.39 4.80
N PHE A 85 12.17 -8.82 3.54
CA PHE A 85 11.03 -9.63 3.11
C PHE A 85 11.24 -11.15 3.26
N GLN A 86 12.44 -11.60 3.61
CA GLN A 86 12.82 -13.01 3.56
C GLN A 86 11.87 -13.91 4.34
N ASP A 87 11.48 -13.51 5.55
CA ASP A 87 10.57 -14.30 6.38
C ASP A 87 9.17 -14.39 5.76
N VAL A 88 8.70 -13.31 5.11
CA VAL A 88 7.42 -13.32 4.38
C VAL A 88 7.50 -14.27 3.18
N LEU A 89 8.57 -14.18 2.37
CA LEU A 89 8.72 -15.00 1.17
C LEU A 89 9.03 -16.48 1.46
N ALA A 90 9.60 -16.79 2.62
CA ALA A 90 9.83 -18.16 3.08
C ALA A 90 8.60 -18.78 3.77
N ALA A 91 7.62 -17.97 4.18
CA ALA A 91 6.47 -18.44 4.93
C ALA A 91 5.58 -19.41 4.12
N PRO A 92 5.00 -20.44 4.76
CA PRO A 92 4.10 -21.38 4.09
C PRO A 92 2.80 -20.72 3.60
N ASP A 93 2.35 -19.66 4.29
CA ASP A 93 1.17 -18.85 4.00
C ASP A 93 1.48 -17.61 3.13
N ARG A 94 2.69 -17.52 2.55
CA ARG A 94 3.12 -16.33 1.78
C ARG A 94 2.15 -15.93 0.66
N VAL A 95 1.59 -16.92 -0.05
CA VAL A 95 0.69 -16.68 -1.19
C VAL A 95 -0.58 -16.01 -0.68
N GLU A 96 -1.16 -16.55 0.39
CA GLU A 96 -2.35 -15.99 1.04
C GLU A 96 -2.11 -14.57 1.57
N LEU A 97 -0.94 -14.31 2.17
CA LEU A 97 -0.59 -12.99 2.69
C LEU A 97 -0.38 -11.95 1.58
N VAL A 98 0.37 -12.31 0.53
CA VAL A 98 0.65 -11.41 -0.60
C VAL A 98 -0.62 -11.17 -1.43
N ASP A 99 -1.44 -12.20 -1.63
CA ASP A 99 -2.75 -12.06 -2.29
C ASP A 99 -3.70 -11.15 -1.51
N TRP A 100 -3.73 -11.29 -0.17
CA TRP A 100 -4.49 -10.38 0.67
C TRP A 100 -3.98 -8.93 0.56
N LEU A 101 -2.66 -8.75 0.58
CA LEU A 101 -2.01 -7.45 0.54
C LEU A 101 -2.31 -6.72 -0.77
N ARG A 102 -2.10 -7.36 -1.93
CA ARG A 102 -2.32 -6.72 -3.25
C ARG A 102 -3.77 -6.30 -3.50
N GLN A 103 -4.72 -6.85 -2.73
CA GLN A 103 -6.14 -6.50 -2.80
C GLN A 103 -6.54 -5.35 -1.87
N ARG A 104 -5.59 -4.76 -1.12
CA ARG A 104 -5.87 -3.57 -0.33
C ARG A 104 -6.06 -2.35 -1.26
N PRO A 105 -6.91 -1.38 -0.89
CA PRO A 105 -7.10 -0.17 -1.68
C PRO A 105 -5.82 0.66 -1.78
N LEU A 106 -5.71 1.53 -2.79
CA LEU A 106 -4.67 2.58 -2.84
C LEU A 106 -5.09 3.84 -2.09
N MET A 107 -6.40 4.04 -1.93
CA MET A 107 -6.96 5.22 -1.31
C MET A 107 -8.21 4.86 -0.53
N HIS A 108 -8.38 5.44 0.65
CA HIS A 108 -9.56 5.29 1.49
C HIS A 108 -10.16 6.65 1.81
N ALA A 109 -11.48 6.78 1.71
CA ALA A 109 -12.20 7.99 2.09
C ALA A 109 -13.42 7.61 2.93
N ALA A 110 -13.45 8.06 4.19
CA ALA A 110 -14.54 7.82 5.13
C ALA A 110 -14.45 8.83 6.28
N GLU A 111 -15.56 9.04 7.00
CA GLU A 111 -15.60 9.88 8.22
C GLU A 111 -15.09 11.32 8.00
N GLY A 112 -15.21 11.86 6.79
CA GLY A 112 -14.69 13.19 6.44
C GLY A 112 -13.17 13.24 6.21
N TYR A 113 -12.49 12.11 6.24
CA TYR A 113 -11.05 11.98 6.01
C TYR A 113 -10.74 11.23 4.71
N VAL A 114 -9.55 11.49 4.20
CA VAL A 114 -8.94 10.77 3.08
C VAL A 114 -7.58 10.26 3.53
N MET A 115 -7.31 9.00 3.24
CA MET A 115 -6.04 8.34 3.50
C MET A 115 -5.46 7.80 2.19
N VAL A 116 -4.21 8.14 1.95
CA VAL A 116 -3.36 7.72 0.82
C VAL A 116 -1.93 7.68 1.35
N HIS A 117 -1.08 6.79 0.82
CA HIS A 117 0.26 6.59 1.37
C HIS A 117 1.17 7.82 1.20
N ALA A 118 1.31 8.32 -0.03
CA ALA A 118 2.13 9.48 -0.34
C ALA A 118 1.31 10.76 -0.45
N GLY A 119 0.53 10.90 -1.53
CA GLY A 119 -0.27 12.10 -1.76
C GLY A 119 -1.10 12.01 -3.03
N LEU A 120 -1.68 13.15 -3.41
CA LEU A 120 -2.45 13.30 -4.63
C LEU A 120 -1.85 14.41 -5.47
N LEU A 121 -1.93 14.30 -6.80
CA LEU A 121 -1.57 15.40 -7.67
C LEU A 121 -2.57 16.56 -7.49
N PRO A 122 -2.13 17.83 -7.51
CA PRO A 122 -3.01 18.98 -7.28
C PRO A 122 -4.21 19.07 -8.24
N GLN A 123 -4.07 18.51 -9.44
CA GLN A 123 -5.11 18.48 -10.47
C GLN A 123 -6.24 17.45 -10.19
N TRP A 124 -6.13 16.62 -9.16
CA TRP A 124 -7.14 15.62 -8.83
C TRP A 124 -8.05 16.09 -7.71
N SER A 125 -9.36 16.14 -7.98
CA SER A 125 -10.35 16.15 -6.90
C SER A 125 -10.33 14.81 -6.16
N ILE A 126 -10.83 14.79 -4.92
CA ILE A 126 -10.93 13.54 -4.15
C ILE A 126 -11.77 12.48 -4.88
N ALA A 127 -12.88 12.89 -5.49
CA ALA A 127 -13.73 11.98 -6.27
C ALA A 127 -12.95 11.37 -7.46
N ARG A 128 -12.19 12.21 -8.18
CA ARG A 128 -11.36 11.75 -9.30
C ARG A 128 -10.25 10.82 -8.81
N ALA A 129 -9.54 11.17 -7.73
CA ALA A 129 -8.50 10.33 -7.16
C ALA A 129 -9.03 8.95 -6.75
N MET A 130 -10.24 8.87 -6.17
CA MET A 130 -10.87 7.58 -5.85
C MET A 130 -11.18 6.74 -7.10
N GLU A 131 -11.61 7.35 -8.20
CA GLU A 131 -11.80 6.64 -9.49
C GLU A 131 -10.48 6.08 -10.02
N LEU A 132 -9.43 6.91 -10.00
CA LEU A 132 -8.09 6.54 -10.46
C LEU A 132 -7.48 5.43 -9.60
N ALA A 133 -7.60 5.52 -8.27
CA ALA A 133 -7.19 4.46 -7.35
C ALA A 133 -7.85 3.13 -7.72
N ARG A 134 -9.16 3.14 -7.98
CA ARG A 134 -9.92 1.96 -8.40
C ARG A 134 -9.47 1.38 -9.75
N GLU A 135 -8.90 2.18 -10.66
CA GLU A 135 -8.32 1.65 -11.89
C GLU A 135 -7.14 0.72 -11.60
N VAL A 136 -6.23 1.16 -10.74
CA VAL A 136 -5.06 0.36 -10.35
C VAL A 136 -5.46 -0.81 -9.46
N GLU A 137 -6.39 -0.62 -8.51
CA GLU A 137 -6.91 -1.69 -7.66
C GLU A 137 -7.53 -2.82 -8.50
N ARG A 138 -8.28 -2.48 -9.57
CA ARG A 138 -8.80 -3.48 -10.51
C ARG A 138 -7.68 -4.21 -11.25
N ALA A 139 -6.62 -3.51 -11.66
CA ALA A 139 -5.47 -4.14 -12.30
C ALA A 139 -4.75 -5.11 -11.34
N LEU A 140 -4.58 -4.73 -10.07
CA LEU A 140 -4.00 -5.57 -9.02
C LEU A 140 -4.87 -6.77 -8.65
N ALA A 141 -6.20 -6.65 -8.73
CA ALA A 141 -7.16 -7.72 -8.44
C ALA A 141 -7.43 -8.67 -9.64
N SER A 142 -7.07 -8.25 -10.86
CA SER A 142 -7.26 -9.01 -12.10
C SER A 142 -6.49 -10.35 -12.08
N PRO A 143 -6.95 -11.39 -12.79
CA PRO A 143 -6.15 -12.58 -13.07
C PRO A 143 -4.80 -12.27 -13.74
N ASP A 144 -4.74 -11.21 -14.56
CA ASP A 144 -3.56 -10.80 -15.32
C ASP A 144 -2.70 -9.75 -14.60
N TYR A 145 -2.86 -9.60 -13.28
CA TYR A 145 -2.14 -8.58 -12.49
C TYR A 145 -0.61 -8.65 -12.64
N ARG A 146 -0.06 -9.83 -12.96
CA ARG A 146 1.37 -10.02 -13.23
C ARG A 146 1.88 -9.17 -14.39
N GLU A 147 1.07 -8.97 -15.44
CA GLU A 147 1.42 -8.09 -16.56
C GLU A 147 1.50 -6.63 -16.11
N PHE A 148 0.58 -6.21 -15.24
CA PHE A 148 0.64 -4.90 -14.63
C PHE A 148 1.90 -4.73 -13.77
N LEU A 149 2.22 -5.69 -12.90
CA LEU A 149 3.42 -5.62 -12.05
C LEU A 149 4.71 -5.50 -12.88
N ALA A 150 4.80 -6.22 -14.00
CA ALA A 150 5.94 -6.13 -14.92
C ALA A 150 6.12 -4.73 -15.55
N ASN A 151 5.05 -3.92 -15.62
CA ASN A 151 5.04 -2.60 -16.25
C ASN A 151 4.86 -1.44 -15.24
N MET A 152 4.66 -1.74 -13.96
CA MET A 152 4.34 -0.77 -12.90
C MET A 152 5.53 0.12 -12.52
N TYR A 153 6.76 -0.37 -12.66
CA TYR A 153 7.96 0.40 -12.33
C TYR A 153 8.35 1.37 -13.44
N GLY A 154 8.98 2.48 -13.05
CA GLY A 154 9.35 3.59 -13.92
C GLY A 154 8.97 4.95 -13.34
N SER A 155 9.74 5.97 -13.69
CA SER A 155 9.51 7.36 -13.24
C SER A 155 8.75 8.21 -14.28
N GLU A 156 8.58 7.69 -15.50
CA GLU A 156 7.78 8.33 -16.55
C GLU A 156 6.39 7.68 -16.66
N PRO A 157 5.33 8.43 -16.97
CA PRO A 157 5.29 9.88 -17.13
C PRO A 157 5.51 10.65 -15.81
N THR A 158 6.08 11.84 -15.90
CA THR A 158 6.27 12.76 -14.75
C THR A 158 5.05 13.61 -14.40
N ARG A 159 4.00 13.62 -15.24
CA ARG A 159 2.76 14.41 -15.02
C ARG A 159 1.50 13.65 -15.43
N TRP A 160 0.36 14.01 -14.83
CA TRP A 160 -0.93 13.52 -15.28
C TRP A 160 -1.43 14.26 -16.52
N SER A 161 -2.00 13.51 -17.44
CA SER A 161 -2.82 13.99 -18.55
C SER A 161 -4.00 13.02 -18.73
N ASP A 162 -5.21 13.54 -18.94
CA ASP A 162 -6.37 12.68 -19.20
C ASP A 162 -6.25 11.89 -20.52
N ALA A 163 -5.31 12.26 -21.39
CA ALA A 163 -4.97 11.51 -22.60
C ALA A 163 -4.08 10.28 -22.33
N LEU A 164 -3.55 10.11 -21.11
CA LEU A 164 -2.78 8.91 -20.75
C LEU A 164 -3.68 7.67 -20.79
N THR A 165 -3.14 6.60 -21.37
CA THR A 165 -3.79 5.29 -21.48
C THR A 165 -2.84 4.16 -21.07
N GLY A 166 -3.37 2.97 -20.81
CA GLY A 166 -2.57 1.77 -20.56
C GLY A 166 -1.61 1.91 -19.37
N TRP A 167 -0.39 1.39 -19.51
CA TRP A 167 0.58 1.31 -18.41
C TRP A 167 1.06 2.67 -17.92
N ASP A 168 1.24 3.64 -18.81
CA ASP A 168 1.67 4.98 -18.42
C ASP A 168 0.63 5.67 -17.52
N ARG A 169 -0.66 5.48 -17.83
CA ARG A 169 -1.75 5.97 -16.97
C ARG A 169 -1.70 5.36 -15.58
N LEU A 170 -1.63 4.03 -15.49
CA LEU A 170 -1.59 3.33 -14.21
C LEU A 170 -0.32 3.66 -13.42
N ARG A 171 0.82 3.81 -14.10
CA ARG A 171 2.10 4.14 -13.48
C ARG A 171 2.09 5.52 -12.84
N VAL A 172 1.53 6.55 -13.49
CA VAL A 172 1.39 7.88 -12.86
C VAL A 172 0.51 7.80 -11.61
N ILE A 173 -0.58 7.02 -11.65
CA ILE A 173 -1.47 6.85 -10.49
C ILE A 173 -0.71 6.23 -9.32
N VAL A 174 0.00 5.12 -9.55
CA VAL A 174 0.84 4.48 -8.53
C VAL A 174 1.91 5.45 -8.01
N ASN A 175 2.60 6.17 -8.90
CA ASN A 175 3.65 7.12 -8.52
C ASN A 175 3.11 8.22 -7.61
N ALA A 176 1.98 8.82 -7.98
CA ALA A 176 1.35 9.86 -7.18
C ALA A 176 0.96 9.33 -5.80
N MET A 177 0.27 8.20 -5.74
CA MET A 177 -0.33 7.70 -4.50
C MET A 177 0.66 7.00 -3.58
N THR A 178 1.78 6.47 -4.09
CA THR A 178 2.73 5.69 -3.29
C THR A 178 4.14 6.25 -3.23
N ARG A 179 4.51 7.24 -4.06
CA ARG A 179 5.92 7.71 -4.15
C ARG A 179 6.09 9.23 -4.21
N LEU A 180 5.01 10.00 -4.30
CA LEU A 180 5.07 11.45 -4.44
C LEU A 180 5.73 12.11 -3.22
N ARG A 181 6.63 13.07 -3.48
CA ARG A 181 7.29 13.87 -2.44
C ARG A 181 7.31 15.35 -2.77
N PHE A 182 7.62 15.68 -4.02
CA PHE A 182 7.74 17.05 -4.51
C PHE A 182 6.96 17.20 -5.81
N CYS A 183 6.37 18.37 -6.00
CA CYS A 183 5.79 18.81 -7.25
C CYS A 183 6.54 20.06 -7.73
N THR A 184 6.69 20.17 -9.04
CA THR A 184 7.10 21.41 -9.69
C THR A 184 5.92 22.41 -9.72
N PRO A 185 6.19 23.71 -9.92
CA PRO A 185 5.14 24.70 -10.17
C PRO A 185 4.36 24.46 -11.47
N GLU A 186 5.02 23.87 -12.48
CA GLU A 186 4.43 23.42 -13.75
C GLU A 186 3.70 22.08 -13.62
#